data_AF-D3DFH5-F1
#
_entry.id   AF-D3DFH5-F1
#
_cell.length_a   1.000
_cell.length_b   1.000
_cell.length_c   1.000
_cell.angle_alpha   90.00
_cell.angle_beta   90.00
_cell.angle_gamma   90.00
#
_symmetry.space_group_name_H-M   'P 1'
#
loop_
_entity.id
_entity.type
_entity.pdbx_description
1 polymer ?
#
loop_
_entity_poly.entity_id
_entity_poly.type
_entity_poly.pdbx_seq_one_letter_code
_entity_poly.pdbx_strand_id
1 'polypeptide(L)'
;MNAVQEKQEFKVLDLSGLMCPLPVVMTSEQMKRLKDGEVLTVISTDPGFELDIKNWCAQTGNELLSVKRNGNQVVVEIKKKPFSVEPSLWYWIKFHALGVKLHLRHILMQLNPLIKKPDHFITFTAISEGTRAEKFLKGKAKLIPVPDEIDPRCGVVLAVAGYQKAKGIYEELLKKGFGVEAIYKKEGKSYRRVYP
;
A
#
# COMPACT_ATOMS: atom_id res chain seq x y z
N MET A 1 -17.89 -45.13 -13.18
CA MET A 1 -17.83 -44.22 -12.02
C MET A 1 -17.26 -42.90 -12.50
N ASN A 2 -18.11 -41.94 -12.88
CA ASN A 2 -17.65 -40.61 -13.29
C ASN A 2 -17.63 -39.73 -12.04
N ALA A 3 -16.43 -39.31 -11.63
CA ALA A 3 -16.25 -38.31 -10.60
C ALA A 3 -16.90 -37.02 -11.09
N VAL A 4 -18.02 -36.65 -10.48
CA VAL A 4 -18.60 -35.32 -10.63
C VAL A 4 -17.59 -34.37 -10.00
N GLN A 5 -16.86 -33.62 -10.83
CA GLN A 5 -16.08 -32.48 -10.35
C GLN A 5 -17.06 -31.51 -9.70
N GLU A 6 -17.05 -31.45 -8.36
CA GLU A 6 -17.77 -30.45 -7.59
C GLU A 6 -17.34 -29.06 -8.09
N LYS A 7 -18.27 -28.35 -8.71
CA LYS A 7 -18.06 -26.98 -9.17
C LYS A 7 -18.04 -26.09 -7.93
N GLN A 8 -16.85 -25.85 -7.40
CA GLN A 8 -16.65 -25.02 -6.22
C GLN A 8 -17.21 -23.61 -6.51
N GLU A 9 -18.18 -23.16 -5.71
CA GLU A 9 -18.86 -21.88 -5.91
C GLU A 9 -17.95 -20.74 -5.41
N PHE A 10 -17.38 -19.97 -6.35
CA PHE A 10 -16.47 -18.87 -6.04
C PHE A 10 -17.26 -17.59 -5.78
N LYS A 11 -17.09 -16.97 -4.61
CA LYS A 11 -17.59 -15.61 -4.40
C LYS A 11 -16.64 -14.63 -5.09
N VAL A 12 -17.19 -13.74 -5.92
CA VAL A 12 -16.42 -12.71 -6.63
C VAL A 12 -16.61 -11.37 -5.94
N LEU A 13 -15.51 -10.65 -5.69
CA LEU A 13 -15.47 -9.31 -5.13
C LEU A 13 -14.71 -8.40 -6.09
N ASP A 14 -15.42 -7.53 -6.79
CA ASP A 14 -14.82 -6.53 -7.67
C ASP A 14 -14.55 -5.23 -6.90
N LEU A 15 -13.28 -4.86 -6.80
CA LEU A 15 -12.76 -3.68 -6.12
C LEU A 15 -12.02 -2.77 -7.12
N SER A 16 -12.34 -2.87 -8.41
CA SER A 16 -11.84 -1.97 -9.44
C SER A 16 -12.17 -0.51 -9.11
N GLY A 17 -11.23 0.39 -9.37
CA GLY A 17 -11.36 1.82 -9.06
C GLY A 17 -11.04 2.20 -7.60
N LEU A 18 -10.90 1.23 -6.69
CA LEU A 18 -10.41 1.50 -5.34
C LEU A 18 -8.89 1.44 -5.29
N MET A 19 -8.29 2.29 -4.45
CA MET A 19 -6.84 2.43 -4.28
C MET A 19 -6.42 2.04 -2.86
N CYS A 20 -5.14 1.70 -2.68
CA CYS A 20 -4.55 1.36 -1.39
C CYS A 20 -4.91 2.39 -0.29
N PRO A 21 -5.37 1.95 0.91
CA PRO A 21 -5.40 0.58 1.41
C PRO A 21 -6.73 -0.18 1.20
N LEU A 22 -7.72 0.42 0.53
CA LEU A 22 -9.10 -0.07 0.54
C LEU A 22 -9.28 -1.50 -0.01
N PRO A 23 -8.65 -1.92 -1.12
CA PRO A 23 -8.86 -3.26 -1.66
C PRO A 23 -8.55 -4.38 -0.65
N VAL A 24 -7.47 -4.26 0.12
CA VAL A 24 -7.11 -5.26 1.14
C VAL A 24 -8.03 -5.19 2.35
N VAL A 25 -8.47 -3.99 2.75
CA VAL A 25 -9.44 -3.82 3.85
C VAL A 25 -10.76 -4.52 3.52
N MET A 26 -11.33 -4.27 2.35
CA MET A 26 -12.59 -4.89 1.92
C MET A 26 -12.44 -6.39 1.67
N THR A 27 -11.30 -6.83 1.13
CA THR A 27 -10.99 -8.27 1.01
C THR A 27 -10.99 -8.95 2.38
N SER A 28 -10.35 -8.33 3.37
CA SER A 28 -10.31 -8.83 4.75
C SER A 28 -11.72 -8.93 5.35
N GLU A 29 -12.55 -7.90 5.19
CA GLU A 29 -13.95 -7.91 5.66
C GLU A 29 -14.78 -9.02 5.00
N GLN A 30 -14.62 -9.24 3.69
CA GLN A 30 -15.35 -10.28 2.98
C GLN A 30 -14.86 -11.68 3.38
N MET A 31 -13.56 -11.88 3.56
CA MET A 31 -12.96 -13.14 4.01
C MET A 31 -13.46 -13.55 5.41
N LYS A 32 -13.76 -12.59 6.30
CA LYS A 32 -14.36 -12.89 7.61
C LYS A 32 -15.72 -13.58 7.50
N ARG A 33 -16.50 -13.23 6.49
CA ARG A 33 -17.85 -13.76 6.25
C ARG A 33 -17.86 -15.15 5.60
N LEU A 34 -16.70 -15.65 5.17
CA LEU A 34 -16.57 -16.97 4.55
C LEU A 34 -16.43 -18.09 5.58
N LYS A 35 -16.81 -19.30 5.18
CA LYS A 35 -16.49 -20.54 5.92
C LYS A 35 -15.10 -21.03 5.55
N ASP A 36 -14.49 -21.83 6.43
CA ASP A 36 -13.18 -22.41 6.18
C ASP A 36 -13.22 -23.29 4.93
N GLY A 37 -12.19 -23.16 4.08
CA GLY A 37 -12.11 -23.86 2.81
C GLY A 37 -12.84 -23.18 1.64
N GLU A 38 -13.72 -22.19 1.90
CA GLU A 38 -14.30 -21.36 0.82
C GLU A 38 -13.23 -20.49 0.15
N VAL A 39 -13.48 -20.16 -1.11
CA VAL A 39 -12.57 -19.37 -1.94
C VAL A 39 -13.23 -18.04 -2.33
N LEU A 40 -12.50 -16.95 -2.14
CA LEU A 40 -12.83 -15.61 -2.63
C LEU A 40 -12.00 -15.31 -3.87
N THR A 41 -12.65 -14.92 -4.96
CA THR A 41 -12.00 -14.26 -6.10
C THR A 41 -12.09 -12.76 -5.91
N VAL A 42 -10.95 -12.06 -5.95
CA VAL A 42 -10.91 -10.59 -5.85
C VAL A 42 -10.32 -10.00 -7.12
N ILE A 43 -10.97 -8.97 -7.65
CA ILE A 43 -10.51 -8.20 -8.80
C ILE A 43 -10.14 -6.81 -8.31
N SER A 44 -8.94 -6.33 -8.65
CA SER A 44 -8.52 -4.97 -8.33
C SER A 44 -7.73 -4.34 -9.47
N THR A 45 -7.88 -3.03 -9.64
CA THR A 45 -7.08 -2.21 -10.55
C THR A 45 -6.02 -1.39 -9.82
N ASP A 46 -5.88 -1.56 -8.50
CA ASP A 46 -4.85 -0.90 -7.70
C ASP A 46 -3.46 -1.50 -8.05
N PRO A 47 -2.48 -0.68 -8.50
CA PRO A 47 -1.14 -1.17 -8.85
C PRO A 47 -0.42 -1.81 -7.66
N GLY A 48 -0.74 -1.42 -6.42
CA GLY A 48 -0.17 -1.98 -5.20
C GLY A 48 -0.80 -3.30 -4.74
N PHE A 49 -1.96 -3.67 -5.28
CA PHE A 49 -2.79 -4.74 -4.73
C PHE A 49 -2.10 -6.09 -4.67
N GLU A 50 -1.36 -6.47 -5.72
CA GLU A 50 -0.69 -7.76 -5.79
C GLU A 50 0.31 -7.96 -4.63
N LEU A 51 1.10 -6.93 -4.33
CA LEU A 51 2.07 -6.98 -3.24
C LEU A 51 1.36 -6.98 -1.88
N ASP A 52 0.39 -6.09 -1.71
CA ASP A 52 -0.32 -5.92 -0.45
C ASP A 52 -1.15 -7.17 -0.10
N ILE A 53 -1.78 -7.83 -1.09
CA ILE A 53 -2.57 -9.05 -0.85
C ILE A 53 -1.69 -10.27 -0.56
N LYS A 54 -0.50 -10.39 -1.19
CA LYS A 54 0.49 -11.41 -0.85
C LYS A 54 0.95 -11.28 0.60
N ASN A 55 1.30 -10.05 1.00
CA ASN A 55 1.71 -9.76 2.37
C ASN A 55 0.58 -10.02 3.37
N TRP A 56 -0.65 -9.63 3.03
CA TRP A 56 -1.81 -9.88 3.87
C TRP A 56 -2.07 -11.38 4.05
N CYS A 57 -2.07 -12.18 2.97
CA CYS A 57 -2.23 -13.64 3.07
C CYS A 57 -1.16 -14.27 3.96
N ALA A 58 0.11 -13.86 3.81
CA ALA A 58 1.21 -14.34 4.64
C ALA A 58 1.05 -13.97 6.13
N GLN A 59 0.53 -12.77 6.43
CA GLN A 59 0.29 -12.32 7.80
C GLN A 59 -0.90 -12.99 8.46
N THR A 60 -1.98 -13.19 7.71
CA THR A 60 -3.22 -13.79 8.25
C THR A 60 -3.20 -15.30 8.18
N GLY A 61 -2.29 -15.93 7.42
CA GLY A 61 -2.30 -17.38 7.18
C GLY A 61 -3.40 -17.84 6.23
N ASN A 62 -4.03 -16.93 5.48
CA ASN A 62 -4.92 -17.30 4.38
C ASN A 62 -4.09 -17.78 3.19
N GLU A 63 -4.63 -18.71 2.41
CA GLU A 63 -3.88 -19.34 1.33
C GLU A 63 -4.18 -18.62 0.01
N LEU A 64 -3.15 -17.99 -0.57
CA LEU A 64 -3.24 -17.38 -1.89
C LEU A 64 -3.08 -18.47 -2.96
N LEU A 65 -4.17 -18.84 -3.61
CA LEU A 65 -4.21 -19.94 -4.60
C LEU A 65 -3.66 -19.51 -5.95
N SER A 66 -4.03 -18.31 -6.41
CA SER A 66 -3.61 -17.81 -7.71
C SER A 66 -3.56 -16.29 -7.75
N VAL A 67 -2.70 -15.78 -8.64
CA VAL A 67 -2.61 -14.37 -9.01
C VAL A 67 -2.49 -14.31 -10.53
N LYS A 68 -3.40 -13.61 -11.19
CA LYS A 68 -3.41 -13.40 -12.63
C LYS A 68 -3.46 -11.91 -12.93
N ARG A 69 -2.65 -11.47 -13.90
CA ARG A 69 -2.66 -10.08 -14.37
C ARG A 69 -3.22 -10.02 -15.77
N ASN A 70 -4.30 -9.25 -15.95
CA ASN A 70 -4.97 -9.02 -17.22
C ASN A 70 -5.02 -7.52 -17.48
N GLY A 71 -4.08 -6.99 -18.25
CA GLY A 71 -3.96 -5.54 -18.47
C GLY A 71 -3.68 -4.79 -17.16
N ASN A 72 -4.57 -3.88 -16.77
CA ASN A 72 -4.51 -3.13 -15.52
C ASN A 72 -5.19 -3.84 -14.34
N GLN A 73 -5.81 -5.00 -14.55
CA GLN A 73 -6.48 -5.77 -13.50
C GLN A 73 -5.57 -6.85 -12.93
N VAL A 74 -5.61 -6.99 -11.62
CA VAL A 74 -5.08 -8.12 -10.86
C VAL A 74 -6.27 -8.92 -10.33
N VAL A 75 -6.34 -10.19 -10.70
CA VAL A 75 -7.34 -11.14 -10.23
C VAL A 75 -6.64 -12.15 -9.33
N VAL A 76 -7.13 -12.31 -8.11
CA VAL A 76 -6.56 -13.26 -7.13
C VAL A 76 -7.62 -14.19 -6.60
N GLU A 77 -7.22 -15.41 -6.28
CA GLU A 77 -8.05 -16.39 -5.58
C GLU A 77 -7.45 -16.69 -4.22
N ILE A 78 -8.25 -16.55 -3.16
CA ILE A 78 -7.82 -16.69 -1.77
C ILE A 78 -8.72 -17.72 -1.10
N LYS A 79 -8.12 -18.75 -0.52
CA LYS A 79 -8.83 -19.77 0.26
C LYS A 79 -8.75 -19.44 1.75
N LYS A 80 -9.90 -19.43 2.42
CA LYS A 80 -9.96 -19.25 3.87
C LYS A 80 -9.38 -20.46 4.58
N LYS A 81 -8.45 -20.23 5.50
CA LYS A 81 -7.85 -21.28 6.32
C LYS A 81 -8.40 -21.21 7.75
N PRO A 82 -8.61 -22.36 8.41
CA PRO A 82 -9.19 -22.43 9.76
C PRO A 82 -8.35 -21.73 10.84
N PHE A 83 -7.04 -21.57 10.58
CA PHE A 83 -6.11 -20.87 11.48
C PHE A 83 -5.89 -19.40 11.07
N SER A 84 -6.77 -18.83 10.24
CA SER A 84 -6.55 -17.47 9.77
C SER A 84 -6.64 -16.48 10.93
N VAL A 85 -5.57 -15.72 11.16
CA VAL A 85 -5.48 -14.77 12.26
C VAL A 85 -6.18 -13.48 11.87
N GLU A 86 -7.24 -13.14 12.60
CA GLU A 86 -7.87 -11.82 12.45
C GLU A 86 -6.96 -10.71 12.99
N PRO A 87 -7.00 -9.50 12.39
CA PRO A 87 -6.29 -8.35 12.96
C PRO A 87 -6.81 -8.07 14.36
N SER A 88 -5.94 -8.18 15.36
CA SER A 88 -6.30 -7.90 16.76
C SER A 88 -6.70 -6.44 16.97
N LEU A 89 -7.38 -6.14 18.08
CA LEU A 89 -7.65 -4.74 18.47
C LEU A 89 -6.37 -3.90 18.51
N TRP A 90 -5.27 -4.51 18.96
CA TRP A 90 -3.94 -3.87 18.96
C TRP A 90 -3.45 -3.48 17.56
N TYR A 91 -3.77 -4.27 16.54
CA TYR A 91 -3.49 -3.90 15.16
C TYR A 91 -4.23 -2.62 14.78
N TRP A 92 -5.52 -2.54 15.07
CA TRP A 92 -6.32 -1.35 14.76
C TRP A 92 -5.84 -0.12 15.51
N ILE A 93 -5.46 -0.26 16.78
CA ILE A 93 -4.86 0.84 17.55
C ILE A 93 -3.57 1.31 16.86
N LYS A 94 -2.68 0.39 16.47
CA LYS A 94 -1.43 0.74 15.77
C LYS A 94 -1.67 1.38 14.41
N PHE A 95 -2.67 0.92 13.66
CA PHE A 95 -3.04 1.46 12.35
C PHE A 95 -3.53 2.92 12.47
N HIS A 96 -4.48 3.18 13.36
CA HIS A 96 -4.96 4.54 13.61
C HIS A 96 -3.85 5.44 14.17
N ALA A 97 -3.05 4.93 15.11
CA ALA A 97 -1.90 5.67 15.64
C ALA A 97 -0.87 6.02 14.56
N LEU A 98 -0.65 5.14 13.57
CA LEU A 98 0.19 5.46 12.41
C LEU A 98 -0.39 6.62 11.62
N GLY A 99 -1.69 6.60 11.31
CA GLY A 99 -2.37 7.71 10.64
C GLY A 99 -2.20 9.03 11.39
N VAL A 100 -2.56 9.05 12.68
CA VAL A 100 -2.41 10.24 13.55
C VAL A 100 -0.96 10.74 13.55
N LYS A 101 0.02 9.84 13.69
CA LYS A 101 1.45 10.17 13.66
C LYS A 101 1.86 10.83 12.34
N LEU A 102 1.38 10.32 11.21
CA LEU A 102 1.71 10.87 9.89
C LEU A 102 1.16 12.29 9.72
N HIS A 103 -0.11 12.53 10.09
CA HIS A 103 -0.72 13.87 10.03
C HIS A 103 -0.09 14.85 11.02
N LEU A 104 0.11 14.45 12.28
CA LEU A 104 0.76 15.30 13.29
C LEU A 104 2.15 15.75 12.82
N ARG A 105 2.91 14.83 12.24
CA ARG A 105 4.23 15.13 11.71
C ARG A 105 4.20 16.09 10.52
N HIS A 106 3.25 15.93 9.61
CA HIS A 106 3.05 16.88 8.52
C HIS A 106 2.80 18.30 9.08
N ILE A 107 1.90 18.42 10.06
CA ILE A 107 1.58 19.69 10.72
C ILE A 107 2.82 20.31 11.39
N LEU A 108 3.54 19.54 12.21
CA LEU A 108 4.76 20.02 12.88
C LEU A 108 5.84 20.48 11.88
N MET A 109 5.96 19.81 10.73
CA MET A 109 6.89 20.20 9.67
C MET A 109 6.48 21.51 8.97
N GLN A 110 5.19 21.82 8.88
CA GLN A 110 4.72 23.09 8.31
C GLN A 110 4.94 24.28 9.25
N LEU A 111 4.79 24.04 10.56
CA LEU A 111 4.82 25.07 11.61
C LEU A 111 6.24 25.44 12.07
N ASN A 112 7.22 24.54 11.95
CA ASN A 112 8.57 24.80 12.46
C ASN A 112 9.40 25.67 11.48
N PRO A 113 9.69 26.95 11.80
CA PRO A 113 10.43 27.84 10.91
C PRO A 113 11.93 27.53 10.82
N LEU A 114 12.46 26.72 11.75
CA LEU A 114 13.90 26.42 11.85
C LEU A 114 14.36 25.28 10.94
N ILE A 115 13.44 24.58 10.28
CA ILE A 115 13.73 23.42 9.43
C ILE A 115 13.52 23.82 7.97
N LYS A 116 14.50 23.50 7.11
CA LYS A 116 14.32 23.60 5.66
C LYS A 116 13.14 22.74 5.24
N LYS A 117 12.07 23.38 4.75
CA LYS A 117 10.84 22.69 4.35
C LYS A 117 11.14 21.71 3.20
N PRO A 118 10.54 20.50 3.22
CA PRO A 118 10.65 19.59 2.09
C PRO A 118 9.94 20.19 0.88
N ASP A 119 10.57 20.06 -0.27
CA ASP A 119 10.08 20.51 -1.57
C ASP A 119 10.04 19.37 -2.60
N HIS A 120 10.54 18.17 -2.25
CA HIS A 120 10.51 16.98 -3.07
C HIS A 120 9.86 15.81 -2.32
N PHE A 121 9.03 15.05 -3.02
CA PHE A 121 8.19 13.99 -2.45
C PHE A 121 8.34 12.73 -3.29
N ILE A 122 8.83 11.66 -2.66
CA ILE A 122 9.00 10.37 -3.32
C ILE A 122 7.74 9.53 -3.08
N THR A 123 7.09 9.09 -4.16
CA THR A 123 5.91 8.22 -4.16
C THR A 123 6.30 6.75 -4.27
N PHE A 124 5.38 5.87 -3.90
CA PHE A 124 5.58 4.43 -3.82
C PHE A 124 4.41 3.69 -4.44
N THR A 125 4.64 2.45 -4.88
CA THR A 125 3.58 1.60 -5.41
C THR A 125 2.58 1.15 -4.34
N ALA A 126 2.95 1.25 -3.05
CA ALA A 126 2.11 0.86 -1.92
C ALA A 126 2.54 1.56 -0.61
N ILE A 127 1.63 1.62 0.37
CA ILE A 127 1.93 2.14 1.73
C ILE A 127 3.00 1.28 2.42
N SER A 128 2.96 -0.03 2.20
CA SER A 128 3.92 -1.00 2.73
C SER A 128 5.36 -0.67 2.30
N GLU A 129 5.56 -0.27 1.04
CA GLU A 129 6.86 0.15 0.51
C GLU A 129 7.35 1.45 1.16
N GLY A 130 6.49 2.46 1.29
CA GLY A 130 6.84 3.73 1.95
C GLY A 130 7.23 3.55 3.43
N THR A 131 6.49 2.72 4.17
CA THR A 131 6.80 2.43 5.58
C THR A 131 8.08 1.60 5.74
N ARG A 132 8.34 0.64 4.84
CA ARG A 132 9.61 -0.12 4.80
C ARG A 132 10.78 0.81 4.50
N ALA A 133 10.62 1.71 3.54
CA ALA A 133 11.65 2.67 3.13
C ALA A 133 12.00 3.65 4.27
N GLU A 134 11.01 4.19 4.99
CA GLU A 134 11.27 5.08 6.13
C GLU A 134 12.15 4.41 7.20
N LYS A 135 11.85 3.15 7.53
CA LYS A 135 12.63 2.36 8.50
C LYS A 135 14.06 2.12 8.00
N PHE A 136 14.20 1.71 6.74
CA PHE A 136 15.50 1.47 6.10
C PHE A 136 16.39 2.71 6.11
N LEU A 137 15.81 3.88 5.84
CA LEU A 137 16.52 5.15 5.76
C LEU A 137 16.94 5.73 7.12
N LYS A 138 16.52 5.13 8.24
CA LYS A 138 16.91 5.53 9.61
C LYS A 138 16.84 7.05 9.86
N GLY A 139 15.78 7.69 9.35
CA GLY A 139 15.51 9.12 9.55
C GLY A 139 16.09 10.09 8.51
N LYS A 140 16.81 9.62 7.48
CA LYS A 140 17.32 10.47 6.36
C LYS A 140 16.20 11.18 5.59
N ALA A 141 15.02 10.58 5.54
CA ALA A 141 13.80 11.12 4.97
C ALA A 141 12.62 10.82 5.90
N LYS A 142 11.53 11.54 5.65
CA LYS A 142 10.37 11.53 6.54
C LYS A 142 9.11 11.16 5.76
N LEU A 143 8.52 9.99 6.04
CA LEU A 143 7.17 9.62 5.58
C LEU A 143 6.10 10.58 6.13
N ILE A 144 5.19 10.99 5.26
CA ILE A 144 4.01 11.82 5.55
C ILE A 144 2.82 11.32 4.71
N PRO A 145 1.58 11.76 4.98
CA PRO A 145 0.46 11.53 4.08
C PRO A 145 0.74 12.15 2.71
N VAL A 146 0.22 11.53 1.65
CA VAL A 146 0.26 12.11 0.30
C VAL A 146 -0.51 13.45 0.29
N PRO A 147 0.04 14.54 -0.26
CA PRO A 147 -0.71 15.76 -0.51
C PRO A 147 -1.81 15.54 -1.55
N ASP A 148 -2.93 16.26 -1.42
CA ASP A 148 -4.13 16.08 -2.25
C ASP A 148 -3.87 16.25 -3.76
N GLU A 149 -2.87 17.04 -4.15
CA GLU A 149 -2.56 17.35 -5.55
C GLU A 149 -1.52 16.42 -6.20
N ILE A 150 -1.00 15.42 -5.47
CA ILE A 150 -0.23 14.33 -6.06
C ILE A 150 -1.19 13.19 -6.40
N ASP A 151 -1.19 12.71 -7.65
CA ASP A 151 -1.99 11.55 -8.07
C ASP A 151 -1.87 10.41 -7.04
N PRO A 152 -2.95 10.10 -6.30
CA PRO A 152 -2.88 9.26 -5.11
C PRO A 152 -2.83 7.79 -5.52
N ARG A 153 -1.70 7.37 -6.08
CA ARG A 153 -1.40 5.94 -6.27
C ARG A 153 -1.11 5.26 -4.94
N CYS A 154 -0.54 6.00 -3.99
CA CYS A 154 -0.35 5.58 -2.61
C CYS A 154 -0.69 6.69 -1.61
N GLY A 155 -1.22 6.34 -0.44
CA GLY A 155 -1.59 7.29 0.62
C GLY A 155 -0.42 7.97 1.35
N VAL A 156 0.83 7.69 1.00
CA VAL A 156 2.03 8.19 1.71
C VAL A 156 3.16 8.58 0.77
N VAL A 157 3.98 9.55 1.18
CA VAL A 157 5.20 9.96 0.46
C VAL A 157 6.37 10.19 1.40
N LEU A 158 7.60 9.99 0.92
CA LEU A 158 8.78 10.46 1.64
C LEU A 158 9.05 11.92 1.29
N ALA A 159 8.97 12.80 2.28
CA ALA A 159 9.30 14.21 2.17
C ALA A 159 10.81 14.43 2.33
N VAL A 160 11.41 15.12 1.35
CA VAL A 160 12.86 15.40 1.26
C VAL A 160 13.08 16.85 0.84
N ALA A 161 14.08 17.50 1.45
CA ALA A 161 14.52 18.83 1.04
C ALA A 161 15.65 18.73 0.00
N GLY A 162 15.38 19.23 -1.21
CA GLY A 162 16.31 19.32 -2.34
C GLY A 162 16.29 18.12 -3.30
N TYR A 163 16.34 18.42 -4.59
CA TYR A 163 16.27 17.44 -5.69
C TYR A 163 17.38 16.37 -5.63
N GLN A 164 18.64 16.78 -5.49
CA GLN A 164 19.77 15.85 -5.52
C GLN A 164 19.70 14.81 -4.40
N LYS A 165 19.28 15.24 -3.20
CA LYS A 165 19.05 14.34 -2.07
C LYS A 165 17.88 13.40 -2.35
N ALA A 166 16.78 13.91 -2.89
CA ALA A 166 15.62 13.09 -3.24
C ALA A 166 15.97 12.03 -4.30
N LYS A 167 16.70 12.41 -5.35
CA LYS A 167 17.17 11.52 -6.41
C LYS A 167 18.11 10.43 -5.87
N GLY A 168 19.09 10.79 -5.04
CA GLY A 168 19.99 9.81 -4.44
C GLY A 168 19.26 8.79 -3.55
N ILE A 169 18.27 9.24 -2.77
CA ILE A 169 17.42 8.35 -1.96
C ILE A 169 16.59 7.44 -2.86
N TYR A 170 15.96 7.98 -3.91
CA TYR A 170 15.16 7.22 -4.86
C TYR A 170 15.99 6.10 -5.49
N GLU A 171 17.19 6.40 -6.00
CA GLU A 171 18.06 5.43 -6.67
C GLU A 171 18.58 4.36 -5.70
N GLU A 172 18.91 4.74 -4.46
CA GLU A 172 19.28 3.81 -3.41
C GLU A 172 18.15 2.82 -3.11
N LEU A 173 16.93 3.32 -2.93
CA LEU A 173 15.74 2.51 -2.68
C LEU A 173 15.44 1.59 -3.87
N LEU A 174 15.46 2.11 -5.11
CA LEU A 174 15.23 1.31 -6.30
C LEU A 174 16.23 0.16 -6.41
N LYS A 175 17.54 0.45 -6.23
CA LYS A 175 18.61 -0.56 -6.24
C LYS A 175 18.43 -1.65 -5.18
N LYS A 176 17.76 -1.33 -4.06
CA LYS A 176 17.46 -2.25 -2.97
C LYS A 176 16.12 -2.98 -3.13
N GLY A 177 15.45 -2.83 -4.27
CA GLY A 177 14.20 -3.53 -4.58
C GLY A 177 12.98 -2.94 -3.86
N PHE A 178 12.99 -1.62 -3.60
CA PHE A 178 11.81 -0.91 -3.13
C PHE A 178 10.96 -0.45 -4.30
N GLY A 179 9.64 -0.51 -4.13
CA GLY A 179 8.65 -0.05 -5.11
C GLY A 179 8.50 1.47 -5.10
N VAL A 180 9.56 2.21 -5.46
CA VAL A 180 9.50 3.65 -5.68
C VAL A 180 8.90 3.95 -7.05
N GLU A 181 8.05 4.96 -7.15
CA GLU A 181 7.38 5.33 -8.41
C GLU A 181 7.97 6.59 -9.02
N ALA A 182 7.83 7.72 -8.34
CA ALA A 182 8.23 9.02 -8.84
C ALA A 182 8.65 9.98 -7.72
N ILE A 183 9.18 11.12 -8.12
CA ILE A 183 9.56 12.27 -7.34
C ILE A 183 8.74 13.44 -7.88
N TYR A 184 8.01 14.09 -6.99
CA TYR A 184 7.27 15.30 -7.27
C TYR A 184 7.94 16.48 -6.58
N LYS A 185 8.07 17.60 -7.29
CA LYS A 185 8.51 18.87 -6.74
C LYS A 185 7.29 19.74 -6.43
N LYS A 186 7.24 20.32 -5.24
CA LYS A 186 6.21 21.30 -4.88
C LYS A 186 6.49 22.65 -5.55
N GLU A 187 5.51 23.16 -6.27
CA GLU A 187 5.52 24.47 -6.96
C GLU A 187 4.28 25.26 -6.54
N GLY A 188 4.44 26.06 -5.48
CA GLY A 188 3.33 26.78 -4.85
C GLY A 188 2.32 25.83 -4.20
N LYS A 189 1.11 25.78 -4.77
CA LYS A 189 0.03 24.85 -4.39
C LYS A 189 -0.02 23.57 -5.25
N SER A 190 0.83 23.47 -6.26
CA SER A 190 0.84 22.34 -7.20
C SER A 190 2.06 21.45 -6.99
N TYR A 191 2.03 20.27 -7.60
CA TYR A 191 3.15 19.33 -7.60
C TYR A 191 3.43 18.88 -9.02
N ARG A 192 4.69 18.99 -9.42
CA ARG A 192 5.15 18.59 -10.74
C ARG A 192 6.04 17.36 -10.62
N ARG A 193 5.76 16.32 -11.39
CA ARG A 193 6.64 15.14 -11.50
C ARG A 193 7.97 15.56 -12.12
N VAL A 194 9.09 15.19 -11.48
CA VAL A 194 10.45 15.57 -11.89
C VAL A 194 11.41 14.39 -12.03
N TYR A 195 11.04 13.19 -11.58
CA TYR A 195 11.88 12.00 -11.71
C TYR A 195 11.18 10.69 -11.32
N PRO A 196 11.49 9.57 -11.98
CA PRO A 196 11.55 9.54 -13.44
C PRO A 196 10.34 10.30 -14.01
#